data_AF-A0A949NN19-F1
#
_entry.id   AF-A0A949NN19-F1
#
_cell.length_a   1.000
_cell.length_b   1.000
_cell.length_c   1.000
_cell.angle_alpha   90.00
_cell.angle_beta   90.00
_cell.angle_gamma   90.00
#
_symmetry.space_group_name_H-M   'P 1'
#
loop_
_entity.id
_entity.type
_entity.pdbx_description
1 polymer ?
#
loop_
_entity_poly.entity_id
_entity_poly.type
_entity_poly.pdbx_seq_one_letter_code
_entity_poly.pdbx_strand_id
1 'polypeptide(L)'
;MTKKRNLNSSEVKRARMAARNGYATYRYGSTKPVTLPRVFKGEAKEAKVSAVMEILKDWRLSPFEHEGEVRAGIRSGLCLAGYKGKSIGWSEADFEAECLVGEALKLMGAKRPTLLEGQRQYAVEREYCQWCHGKLDEDDRAGHRQFCSNECGAHARNHNLPLFQRITNIRQSMAHYVAAKELQPEQECQWCQKTFKPASLLHKIKTVTCSTECNRAYVGSLKGAKKCLHCKETFIPRWVTNTKYCCVECERTHRKVRLRAESAERRVPTPCEQCGEQFVPKKAGTRFCGHRCQLKSQQERAKERNERPCIECGVLFRPARPSAQSCSAACAGAVRARKTAEEKSASAFICEDVTGFREAAE
;
A
#
# COMPACT_ATOMS: atom_id res chain seq x y z
N MET A 1 -71.77 -14.89 27.24
CA MET A 1 -71.82 -14.58 25.79
C MET A 1 -71.19 -13.21 25.55
N THR A 2 -69.92 -13.17 25.14
CA THR A 2 -69.23 -11.91 24.85
C THR A 2 -69.64 -11.41 23.46
N LYS A 3 -70.30 -10.24 23.42
CA LYS A 3 -70.67 -9.56 22.17
C LYS A 3 -69.39 -9.27 21.37
N LYS A 4 -69.24 -9.91 20.20
CA LYS A 4 -68.15 -9.59 19.26
C LYS A 4 -68.35 -8.15 18.78
N ARG A 5 -67.43 -7.27 19.14
CA ARG A 5 -67.37 -5.90 18.64
C ARG A 5 -67.05 -5.93 17.15
N ASN A 6 -67.86 -5.26 16.33
CA ASN A 6 -67.57 -5.08 14.91
C ASN A 6 -66.37 -4.13 14.78
N LEU A 7 -65.28 -4.63 14.20
CA LEU A 7 -64.11 -3.81 13.86
C LEU A 7 -64.47 -2.90 12.69
N ASN A 8 -64.02 -1.65 12.75
CA ASN A 8 -64.21 -0.73 11.63
C ASN A 8 -63.25 -1.08 10.47
N SER A 9 -63.49 -0.54 9.29
CA SER A 9 -62.72 -0.85 8.07
C SER A 9 -61.22 -0.57 8.21
N SER A 10 -60.82 0.42 9.02
CA SER A 10 -59.42 0.76 9.27
C SER A 10 -58.71 -0.26 10.18
N GLU A 11 -59.41 -0.77 11.19
CA GLU A 11 -58.92 -1.81 12.10
C GLU A 11 -58.77 -3.14 11.36
N VAL A 12 -59.74 -3.50 10.51
CA VAL A 12 -59.65 -4.68 9.63
C VAL A 12 -58.46 -4.57 8.67
N LYS A 13 -58.20 -3.38 8.11
CA LYS A 13 -57.05 -3.14 7.22
C LYS A 13 -55.71 -3.26 7.96
N ARG A 14 -55.59 -2.73 9.19
CA ARG A 14 -54.39 -2.91 10.05
C ARG A 14 -54.18 -4.37 10.43
N ALA A 15 -55.24 -5.08 10.83
CA ALA A 15 -55.16 -6.51 11.16
C ALA A 15 -54.72 -7.36 9.96
N ARG A 16 -55.22 -7.06 8.75
CA ARG A 16 -54.79 -7.72 7.51
C ARG A 16 -53.34 -7.40 7.13
N MET A 17 -52.87 -6.16 7.32
CA MET A 17 -51.46 -5.80 7.12
C MET A 17 -50.55 -6.48 8.12
N ALA A 18 -50.93 -6.54 9.40
CA ALA A 18 -50.18 -7.23 10.44
C ALA A 18 -50.10 -8.74 10.16
N ALA A 19 -51.20 -9.37 9.72
CA ALA A 19 -51.22 -10.78 9.34
C ALA A 19 -50.37 -11.08 8.09
N ARG A 20 -50.35 -10.18 7.09
CA ARG A 20 -49.46 -10.30 5.92
C ARG A 20 -47.98 -10.11 6.27
N ASN A 21 -47.68 -9.16 7.15
CA ASN A 21 -46.33 -8.98 7.67
C ASN A 21 -45.90 -10.14 8.57
N GLY A 22 -46.83 -10.89 9.15
CA GLY A 22 -46.55 -12.09 9.94
C GLY A 22 -45.77 -13.16 9.15
N TYR A 23 -46.10 -13.38 7.87
CA TYR A 23 -45.34 -14.33 7.04
C TYR A 23 -43.94 -13.80 6.69
N ALA A 24 -43.79 -12.50 6.41
CA ALA A 24 -42.50 -11.88 6.15
C ALA A 24 -41.61 -11.83 7.40
N THR A 25 -42.18 -11.52 8.57
CA THR A 25 -41.45 -11.53 9.85
C THR A 25 -41.19 -12.94 10.37
N TYR A 26 -42.04 -13.93 10.04
CA TYR A 26 -41.76 -15.35 10.28
C TYR A 26 -40.64 -15.86 9.37
N ARG A 27 -40.67 -15.53 8.07
CA ARG A 27 -39.72 -16.00 7.07
C ARG A 27 -38.36 -15.27 7.09
N TYR A 28 -38.36 -13.98 7.42
CA TYR A 28 -37.17 -13.11 7.40
C TYR A 28 -36.80 -12.54 8.78
N GLY A 29 -37.50 -12.95 9.85
CA GLY A 29 -37.33 -12.37 11.19
C GLY A 29 -37.99 -11.00 11.33
N SER A 30 -38.22 -10.55 12.57
CA SER A 30 -38.58 -9.15 12.80
C SER A 30 -37.46 -8.26 12.25
N THR A 31 -37.79 -7.24 11.45
CA THR A 31 -36.85 -6.25 10.89
C THR A 31 -36.26 -5.32 11.94
N LYS A 32 -36.15 -5.75 13.20
CA LYS A 32 -35.31 -5.06 14.16
C LYS A 32 -33.89 -5.12 13.60
N PRO A 33 -33.27 -3.98 13.27
CA PRO A 33 -31.91 -3.99 12.76
C PRO A 33 -31.06 -4.73 13.80
N VAL A 34 -30.32 -5.73 13.35
CA VAL A 34 -29.39 -6.47 14.20
C VAL A 34 -28.38 -5.46 14.72
N THR A 35 -28.47 -5.10 16.00
CA THR A 35 -27.55 -4.17 16.64
C THR A 35 -26.42 -4.99 17.22
N LEU A 36 -25.26 -4.95 16.58
CA LEU A 36 -24.06 -5.56 17.11
C LEU A 36 -23.58 -4.77 18.35
N PRO A 37 -22.97 -5.44 19.34
CA PRO A 37 -22.44 -4.77 20.51
C PRO A 37 -21.35 -3.75 20.10
N ARG A 38 -21.45 -2.53 20.64
CA ARG A 38 -20.46 -1.47 20.41
C ARG A 38 -19.14 -1.79 21.13
N VAL A 39 -18.02 -1.64 20.42
CA VAL A 39 -16.65 -1.86 20.92
C VAL A 39 -16.25 -0.71 21.85
N PHE A 40 -16.48 0.53 21.42
CA PHE A 40 -16.21 1.73 22.22
C PHE A 40 -17.49 2.22 22.90
N LYS A 41 -17.38 2.63 24.17
CA LYS A 41 -18.49 3.11 24.99
C LYS A 41 -18.07 4.35 25.78
N GLY A 42 -19.05 5.19 26.15
CA GLY A 42 -18.85 6.38 26.97
C GLY A 42 -17.81 7.36 26.41
N GLU A 43 -16.97 7.90 27.29
CA GLU A 43 -15.92 8.88 26.95
C GLU A 43 -14.94 8.38 25.88
N ALA A 44 -14.58 7.09 25.91
CA ALA A 44 -13.71 6.50 24.89
C ALA A 44 -14.33 6.60 23.49
N LYS A 45 -15.66 6.49 23.37
CA LYS A 45 -16.36 6.66 22.09
C LYS A 45 -16.28 8.11 21.62
N GLU A 46 -16.55 9.07 22.51
CA GLU A 46 -16.55 10.50 22.20
C GLU A 46 -15.17 10.99 21.75
N ALA A 47 -14.11 10.51 22.41
CA ALA A 47 -12.73 10.77 22.00
C ALA A 47 -12.44 10.23 20.58
N LYS A 48 -12.96 9.04 20.23
CA LYS A 48 -12.80 8.46 18.89
C LYS A 48 -13.58 9.20 17.83
N VAL A 49 -14.84 9.54 18.12
CA VAL A 49 -15.67 10.34 17.21
C VAL A 49 -15.01 11.69 16.94
N SER A 50 -14.47 12.35 17.96
CA SER A 50 -13.72 13.61 17.80
C SER A 50 -12.48 13.45 16.93
N ALA A 51 -11.69 12.40 17.14
CA ALA A 51 -10.51 12.12 16.32
C ALA A 51 -10.86 11.77 14.87
N VAL A 52 -11.94 11.00 14.64
CA VAL A 52 -12.46 10.69 13.31
C VAL A 52 -12.95 11.97 12.61
N MET A 53 -13.64 12.84 13.34
CA MET A 53 -14.09 14.13 12.83
C MET A 53 -12.91 15.00 12.35
N GLU A 54 -11.80 15.07 13.09
CA GLU A 54 -10.61 15.81 12.64
C GLU A 54 -10.02 15.27 11.33
N ILE A 55 -10.06 13.94 11.11
CA ILE A 55 -9.61 13.34 9.85
C ILE A 55 -10.58 13.70 8.71
N LEU A 56 -11.88 13.66 8.97
CA LEU A 56 -12.92 13.96 7.98
C LEU A 56 -12.99 15.44 7.60
N LYS A 57 -12.64 16.37 8.50
CA LYS A 57 -12.68 17.83 8.25
C LYS A 57 -11.80 18.30 7.09
N ASP A 58 -10.73 17.58 6.74
CA ASP A 58 -9.83 17.94 5.64
C ASP A 58 -10.34 17.41 4.29
N TRP A 59 -11.60 17.71 3.98
CA TRP A 59 -12.23 17.43 2.69
C TRP A 59 -12.09 18.63 1.74
N ARG A 60 -12.17 18.37 0.43
CA ARG A 60 -12.07 19.39 -0.63
C ARG A 60 -13.36 19.51 -1.42
N LEU A 61 -13.98 18.39 -1.74
CA LEU A 61 -15.17 18.33 -2.60
C LEU A 61 -16.44 18.09 -1.80
N SER A 62 -16.39 17.18 -0.83
CA SER A 62 -17.56 16.75 -0.09
C SER A 62 -17.17 16.28 1.31
N PRO A 63 -18.01 16.52 2.34
CA PRO A 63 -17.81 15.93 3.67
C PRO A 63 -17.69 14.39 3.67
N PHE A 64 -18.16 13.72 2.61
CA PHE A 64 -18.09 12.26 2.44
C PHE A 64 -16.86 11.78 1.67
N GLU A 65 -15.99 12.70 1.19
CA GLU A 65 -14.84 12.39 0.33
C GLU A 65 -13.89 11.34 0.92
N HIS A 66 -13.78 11.28 2.25
CA HIS A 66 -12.88 10.36 2.96
C HIS A 66 -13.61 9.29 3.79
N GLU A 67 -14.93 9.15 3.61
CA GLU A 67 -15.74 8.23 4.42
C GLU A 67 -15.26 6.78 4.30
N GLY A 68 -15.06 6.31 3.06
CA GLY A 68 -14.69 4.94 2.76
C GLY A 68 -13.32 4.57 3.32
N GLU A 69 -12.33 5.44 3.14
CA GLU A 69 -10.97 5.24 3.62
C GLU A 69 -10.87 5.25 5.14
N VAL A 70 -11.58 6.17 5.78
CA VAL A 70 -11.60 6.28 7.23
C VAL A 70 -12.28 5.04 7.83
N ARG A 71 -13.43 4.61 7.29
CA ARG A 71 -14.09 3.36 7.70
C ARG A 71 -13.16 2.15 7.52
N ALA A 72 -12.55 2.02 6.36
CA ALA A 72 -11.61 0.93 6.07
C ALA A 72 -10.43 0.93 7.04
N GLY A 73 -9.87 2.10 7.34
CA GLY A 73 -8.77 2.27 8.28
C GLY A 73 -9.14 1.83 9.69
N ILE A 74 -10.25 2.34 10.24
CA ILE A 74 -10.75 1.97 11.58
C ILE A 74 -10.98 0.46 11.65
N ARG A 75 -11.67 -0.12 10.66
CA ARG A 75 -11.93 -1.56 10.59
C ARG A 75 -10.64 -2.37 10.60
N SER A 76 -9.67 -2.04 9.74
CA SER A 76 -8.37 -2.71 9.72
C SER A 76 -7.65 -2.60 11.06
N GLY A 77 -7.70 -1.43 11.70
CA GLY A 77 -7.07 -1.21 13.02
C GLY A 77 -7.70 -2.08 14.09
N LEU A 78 -9.02 -2.19 14.12
CA LEU A 78 -9.76 -3.05 15.04
C LEU A 78 -9.46 -4.54 14.83
N CYS A 79 -9.48 -5.01 13.58
CA CYS A 79 -9.19 -6.41 13.26
C CYS A 79 -7.76 -6.82 13.64
N LEU A 80 -6.77 -5.95 13.39
CA LEU A 80 -5.36 -6.28 13.63
C LEU A 80 -4.95 -6.12 15.09
N ALA A 81 -5.49 -5.13 15.80
CA ALA A 81 -5.11 -4.86 17.19
C ALA A 81 -5.89 -5.72 18.20
N GLY A 82 -7.14 -6.09 17.88
CA GLY A 82 -8.09 -6.63 18.87
C GLY A 82 -8.49 -5.61 19.94
N TYR A 83 -9.41 -5.97 20.84
CA TYR A 83 -9.86 -5.10 21.93
C TYR A 83 -9.79 -5.85 23.27
N LYS A 84 -9.05 -5.30 24.24
CA LYS A 84 -8.86 -5.90 25.58
C LYS A 84 -8.40 -7.37 25.52
N GLY A 85 -7.46 -7.66 24.63
CA GLY A 85 -6.91 -9.01 24.46
C GLY A 85 -7.82 -10.00 23.72
N LYS A 86 -8.97 -9.54 23.19
CA LYS A 86 -9.85 -10.36 22.35
C LYS A 86 -9.71 -9.97 20.89
N SER A 87 -9.68 -10.95 19.99
CA SER A 87 -9.83 -10.71 18.55
C SER A 87 -11.24 -10.17 18.28
N ILE A 88 -11.33 -9.18 17.40
CA ILE A 88 -12.62 -8.60 16.98
C ILE A 88 -12.97 -9.21 15.63
N GLY A 89 -14.20 -9.72 15.49
CA GLY A 89 -14.67 -10.24 14.22
C GLY A 89 -14.79 -9.14 13.17
N TRP A 90 -14.62 -9.49 11.89
CA TRP A 90 -14.69 -8.52 10.79
C TRP A 90 -16.00 -7.71 10.80
N SER A 91 -17.14 -8.36 11.05
CA SER A 91 -18.46 -7.72 11.07
C SER A 91 -18.63 -6.74 12.24
N GLU A 92 -18.09 -7.07 13.41
CA GLU A 92 -18.12 -6.18 14.58
C GLU A 92 -17.24 -4.95 14.35
N ALA A 93 -16.05 -5.16 13.77
CA ALA A 93 -15.12 -4.08 13.43
C ALA A 93 -15.70 -3.14 12.35
N ASP A 94 -16.34 -3.68 11.32
CA ASP A 94 -16.98 -2.89 10.26
C ASP A 94 -18.18 -2.10 10.78
N PHE A 95 -19.02 -2.71 11.63
CA PHE A 95 -20.15 -2.04 12.26
C PHE A 95 -19.72 -0.90 13.18
N GLU A 96 -18.69 -1.11 14.00
CA GLU A 96 -18.15 -0.04 14.85
C GLU A 96 -17.56 1.10 14.01
N ALA A 97 -16.82 0.77 12.95
CA ALA A 97 -16.25 1.75 12.04
C ALA A 97 -17.34 2.60 11.37
N GLU A 98 -18.41 1.97 10.88
CA GLU A 98 -19.58 2.65 10.33
C GLU A 98 -20.22 3.60 11.34
N CYS A 99 -20.42 3.13 12.57
CA CYS A 99 -21.04 3.94 13.60
C CYS A 99 -20.19 5.16 13.99
N LEU A 100 -18.88 4.99 14.16
CA LEU A 100 -17.98 6.09 14.50
C LEU A 100 -17.96 7.17 13.40
N VAL A 101 -17.88 6.74 12.13
CA VAL A 101 -17.90 7.65 10.98
C VAL A 101 -19.25 8.33 10.84
N GLY A 102 -20.36 7.59 11.00
CA GLY A 102 -21.71 8.13 10.93
C GLY A 102 -22.00 9.15 12.03
N GLU A 103 -21.56 8.89 13.27
CA GLU A 103 -21.67 9.84 14.38
C GLU A 103 -20.83 11.10 14.13
N ALA A 104 -19.60 10.96 13.63
CA ALA A 104 -18.74 12.09 13.29
C ALA A 104 -19.36 12.97 12.19
N LEU A 105 -19.86 12.38 11.11
CA LEU A 105 -20.53 13.10 10.02
C LEU A 105 -21.81 13.80 10.50
N LYS A 106 -22.57 13.17 11.40
CA LYS A 106 -23.75 13.78 12.02
C LYS A 106 -23.38 15.02 12.84
N LEU A 107 -22.31 14.96 13.64
CA LEU A 107 -21.81 16.10 14.42
C LEU A 107 -21.26 17.22 13.53
N MET A 108 -20.70 16.89 12.36
CA MET A 108 -20.31 17.87 11.35
C MET A 108 -21.52 18.54 10.65
N GLY A 109 -22.74 18.07 10.89
CA GLY A 109 -23.95 18.56 10.21
C GLY A 109 -24.05 18.10 8.75
N ALA A 110 -23.28 17.09 8.34
CA ALA A 110 -23.30 16.58 6.98
C ALA A 110 -24.62 15.84 6.70
N LYS A 111 -25.34 16.25 5.66
CA LYS A 111 -26.55 15.54 5.18
C LYS A 111 -26.13 14.55 4.11
N ARG A 112 -26.40 13.26 4.34
CA ARG A 112 -26.06 12.22 3.36
C ARG A 112 -26.91 12.44 2.09
N PRO A 113 -26.30 12.51 0.90
CA PRO A 113 -27.05 12.58 -0.34
C PRO A 113 -27.94 11.34 -0.45
N THR A 114 -29.10 11.50 -1.08
CA THR A 114 -29.94 10.37 -1.47
C THR A 114 -29.16 9.45 -2.40
N LEU A 115 -29.59 8.19 -2.53
CA LEU A 115 -28.94 7.24 -3.43
C LEU A 115 -28.83 7.79 -4.86
N LEU A 116 -29.85 8.55 -5.30
CA LEU A 116 -29.89 9.22 -6.60
C LEU A 116 -28.84 10.34 -6.69
N GLU A 117 -28.78 11.20 -5.67
CA GLU A 117 -27.82 12.33 -5.58
C GLU A 117 -26.36 11.86 -5.48
N GLY A 118 -26.11 10.69 -4.89
CA GLY A 118 -24.79 10.09 -4.79
C GLY A 118 -24.30 9.44 -6.10
N GLN A 119 -25.15 9.33 -7.12
CA GLN A 119 -24.73 8.79 -8.41
C GLN A 119 -23.87 9.80 -9.18
N ARG A 120 -22.83 9.32 -9.85
CA ARG A 120 -21.96 10.19 -10.68
C ARG A 120 -22.74 10.94 -11.76
N GLN A 121 -23.81 10.33 -12.26
CA GLN A 121 -24.74 10.89 -13.23
C GLN A 121 -25.54 12.09 -12.70
N TYR A 122 -25.60 12.27 -11.38
CA TYR A 122 -26.26 13.41 -10.74
C TYR A 122 -25.35 14.65 -10.70
N ALA A 123 -24.03 14.45 -10.54
CA ALA A 123 -23.07 15.56 -10.45
C ALA A 123 -22.52 16.01 -11.81
N VAL A 124 -22.51 15.13 -12.82
CA VAL A 124 -22.07 15.45 -14.17
C VAL A 124 -23.20 15.07 -15.12
N GLU A 125 -23.81 16.08 -15.73
CA GLU A 125 -24.78 15.88 -16.80
C GLU A 125 -24.15 14.98 -17.87
N ARG A 126 -24.90 13.98 -18.35
CA ARG A 126 -24.42 12.99 -19.35
C ARG A 126 -23.96 13.64 -20.66
N GLU A 127 -24.23 14.92 -20.83
CA GLU A 127 -23.89 15.71 -22.00
C GLU A 127 -22.46 16.24 -21.99
N TYR A 128 -21.70 16.07 -20.89
CA TYR A 128 -20.35 16.60 -20.76
C TYR A 128 -19.30 15.51 -20.49
N CYS A 129 -18.12 15.72 -21.06
CA CYS A 129 -16.93 14.92 -20.82
C CYS A 129 -16.58 14.93 -19.33
N GLN A 130 -16.40 13.76 -18.74
CA GLN A 130 -16.12 13.61 -17.32
C GLN A 130 -14.74 14.10 -16.86
N TRP A 131 -13.87 14.48 -17.80
CA TRP A 131 -12.52 14.99 -17.51
C TRP A 131 -12.42 16.49 -17.75
N CYS A 132 -12.66 16.94 -18.99
CA CYS A 132 -12.49 18.35 -19.36
C CYS A 132 -13.78 19.17 -19.24
N HIS A 133 -14.92 18.54 -18.92
CA HIS A 133 -16.25 19.17 -18.92
C HIS A 133 -16.65 19.81 -20.26
N GLY A 134 -16.01 19.44 -21.37
CA GLY A 134 -16.45 19.82 -22.71
C GLY A 134 -17.72 19.07 -23.11
N LYS A 135 -18.61 19.71 -23.88
CA LYS A 135 -19.81 19.05 -24.43
C LYS A 135 -19.42 17.84 -25.28
N LEU A 136 -20.10 16.72 -25.08
CA LEU A 136 -20.01 15.54 -25.93
C LEU A 136 -20.89 15.73 -27.16
N ASP A 137 -20.40 15.28 -28.32
CA ASP A 137 -21.19 15.28 -29.54
C ASP A 137 -22.34 14.26 -29.47
N GLU A 138 -23.29 14.34 -30.40
CA GLU A 138 -24.45 13.44 -30.43
C GLU A 138 -24.06 11.98 -30.62
N ASP A 139 -23.02 11.72 -31.41
CA ASP A 139 -22.53 10.37 -31.70
C ASP A 139 -21.87 9.73 -30.47
N ASP A 140 -21.04 10.47 -29.72
CA ASP A 140 -20.43 10.02 -28.47
C ASP A 140 -21.51 9.81 -27.40
N ARG A 141 -22.55 10.67 -27.35
CA ARG A 141 -23.70 10.51 -26.43
C ARG A 141 -24.51 9.25 -26.77
N ALA A 142 -24.80 9.02 -28.05
CA ALA A 142 -25.50 7.83 -28.53
C ALA A 142 -24.68 6.56 -28.28
N GLY A 143 -23.35 6.64 -28.40
CA GLY A 143 -22.40 5.57 -28.08
C GLY A 143 -22.11 5.38 -26.59
N HIS A 144 -22.78 6.12 -25.69
CA HIS A 144 -22.56 6.08 -24.24
C HIS A 144 -21.11 6.34 -23.81
N ARG A 145 -20.35 7.12 -24.59
CA ARG A 145 -19.00 7.52 -24.20
C ARG A 145 -19.03 8.52 -23.05
N GLN A 146 -18.04 8.41 -22.18
CA GLN A 146 -17.91 9.24 -20.98
C GLN A 146 -16.88 10.37 -21.13
N PHE A 147 -16.07 10.31 -22.18
CA PHE A 147 -14.97 11.23 -22.45
C PHE A 147 -15.01 11.65 -23.91
N CYS A 148 -14.74 12.92 -24.18
CA CYS A 148 -14.69 13.46 -25.55
C CYS A 148 -13.48 12.96 -26.36
N SER A 149 -12.51 12.30 -25.71
CA SER A 149 -11.34 11.74 -26.37
C SER A 149 -10.67 10.65 -25.54
N ASN A 150 -9.90 9.79 -26.21
CA ASN A 150 -9.03 8.81 -25.55
C ASN A 150 -8.00 9.47 -24.63
N GLU A 151 -7.53 10.67 -24.98
CA GLU A 151 -6.63 11.48 -24.16
C GLU A 151 -7.30 11.90 -22.86
N CYS A 152 -8.53 12.43 -22.91
CA CYS A 152 -9.30 12.73 -21.70
C CYS A 152 -9.52 11.49 -20.83
N GLY A 153 -9.80 10.33 -21.44
CA GLY A 153 -9.92 9.06 -20.73
C GLY A 153 -8.59 8.58 -20.11
N ALA A 154 -7.46 8.83 -20.76
CA ALA A 154 -6.13 8.53 -20.22
C ALA A 154 -5.75 9.48 -19.08
N HIS A 155 -6.00 10.78 -19.23
CA HIS A 155 -5.74 11.79 -18.21
C HIS A 155 -6.60 11.58 -16.97
N ALA A 156 -7.90 11.27 -17.13
CA ALA A 156 -8.76 10.94 -16.00
C ALA A 156 -8.24 9.75 -15.20
N ARG A 157 -7.74 8.70 -15.88
CA ARG A 157 -7.11 7.55 -15.21
C ARG A 157 -5.82 7.97 -14.50
N ASN A 158 -4.90 8.61 -15.22
CA ASN A 158 -3.56 8.91 -14.72
C ASN A 158 -3.53 10.00 -13.65
N HIS A 159 -4.44 10.97 -13.69
CA HIS A 159 -4.53 12.02 -12.67
C HIS A 159 -5.13 11.48 -11.38
N ASN A 160 -6.19 10.68 -11.48
CA ASN A 160 -6.89 10.21 -10.30
C ASN A 160 -6.12 9.10 -9.58
N LEU A 161 -5.35 8.26 -10.28
CA LEU A 161 -4.70 7.11 -9.63
C LEU A 161 -3.64 7.48 -8.56
N PRO A 162 -2.57 8.26 -8.84
CA PRO A 162 -1.49 8.42 -7.88
C PRO A 162 -1.81 9.37 -6.71
N LEU A 163 -2.56 10.45 -6.98
CA LEU A 163 -2.92 11.43 -5.96
C LEU A 163 -3.97 10.87 -5.01
N PHE A 164 -5.05 10.25 -5.54
CA PHE A 164 -6.04 9.63 -4.67
C PHE A 164 -5.43 8.48 -3.91
N GLN A 165 -4.63 7.58 -4.53
CA GLN A 165 -3.98 6.50 -3.78
C GLN A 165 -3.14 7.02 -2.61
N ARG A 166 -2.38 8.11 -2.79
CA ARG A 166 -1.60 8.69 -1.70
C ARG A 166 -2.48 9.26 -0.59
N ILE A 167 -3.49 10.06 -0.94
CA ILE A 167 -4.41 10.67 0.04
C ILE A 167 -5.20 9.57 0.76
N THR A 168 -5.77 8.63 0.01
CA THR A 168 -6.49 7.45 0.51
C THR A 168 -5.62 6.68 1.50
N ASN A 169 -4.38 6.36 1.15
CA ASN A 169 -3.46 5.64 2.03
C ASN A 169 -3.15 6.44 3.31
N ILE A 170 -2.99 7.76 3.22
CA ILE A 170 -2.74 8.62 4.40
C ILE A 170 -3.96 8.60 5.34
N ARG A 171 -5.17 8.84 4.81
CA ARG A 171 -6.40 8.88 5.60
C ARG A 171 -6.72 7.52 6.22
N GLN A 172 -6.60 6.46 5.44
CA GLN A 172 -6.76 5.09 5.92
C GLN A 172 -5.75 4.78 7.02
N SER A 173 -4.48 5.19 6.87
CA SER A 173 -3.44 4.99 7.89
C SER A 173 -3.71 5.80 9.16
N MET A 174 -4.18 7.05 9.05
CA MET A 174 -4.55 7.88 10.19
C MET A 174 -5.75 7.29 10.94
N ALA A 175 -6.78 6.84 10.22
CA ALA A 175 -7.96 6.24 10.81
C ALA A 175 -7.66 4.89 11.48
N HIS A 176 -6.83 4.08 10.82
CA HIS A 176 -6.24 2.88 11.41
C HIS A 176 -5.51 3.19 12.71
N TYR A 177 -4.67 4.23 12.70
CA TYR A 177 -3.92 4.68 13.86
C TYR A 177 -4.84 5.09 15.03
N VAL A 178 -5.93 5.82 14.75
CA VAL A 178 -6.89 6.26 15.79
C VAL A 178 -7.54 5.07 16.50
N ALA A 179 -7.92 4.02 15.75
CA ALA A 179 -8.48 2.80 16.32
C ALA A 179 -7.43 2.00 17.08
N ALA A 180 -6.27 1.79 16.45
CA ALA A 180 -5.15 1.01 16.95
C ALA A 180 -4.54 1.51 18.26
N LYS A 181 -4.39 2.84 18.40
CA LYS A 181 -3.59 3.44 19.47
C LYS A 181 -4.12 3.14 20.86
N GLU A 182 -5.44 3.10 21.07
CA GLU A 182 -6.00 2.81 22.41
C GLU A 182 -5.82 1.37 22.85
N LEU A 183 -5.71 0.49 21.85
CA LEU A 183 -5.63 -0.94 22.01
C LEU A 183 -4.21 -1.36 22.41
N GLN A 184 -3.24 -0.47 22.19
CA GLN A 184 -1.88 -0.70 22.62
C GLN A 184 -1.75 -0.57 24.15
N PRO A 185 -0.97 -1.47 24.78
CA PRO A 185 -0.63 -1.33 26.19
C PRO A 185 0.17 -0.04 26.40
N GLU A 186 -0.03 0.58 27.57
CA GLU A 186 0.81 1.69 27.99
C GLU A 186 2.24 1.21 28.21
N GLN A 187 3.21 2.03 27.79
CA GLN A 187 4.63 1.76 27.90
C GLN A 187 5.32 2.99 28.48
N GLU A 188 6.37 2.80 29.27
CA GLU A 188 7.20 3.89 29.76
C GLU A 188 8.20 4.33 28.69
N CYS A 189 8.33 5.64 28.50
CA CYS A 189 9.33 6.18 27.59
C CYS A 189 10.74 5.92 28.13
N GLN A 190 11.58 5.24 27.35
CA GLN A 190 12.97 4.95 27.76
C GLN A 190 13.85 6.20 27.94
N TRP A 191 13.38 7.39 27.53
CA TRP A 191 14.09 8.65 27.69
C TRP A 191 13.56 9.50 28.85
N CYS A 192 12.26 9.83 28.86
CA CYS A 192 11.67 10.72 29.86
C CYS A 192 10.80 10.01 30.90
N GLN A 193 10.69 8.68 30.83
CA GLN A 193 9.92 7.81 31.74
C GLN A 193 8.41 8.05 31.81
N LYS A 194 7.87 8.99 31.02
CA LYS A 194 6.41 9.20 30.92
C LYS A 194 5.75 7.99 30.26
N THR A 195 4.57 7.61 30.77
CA THR A 195 3.73 6.59 30.15
C THR A 195 3.13 7.10 28.84
N PHE A 196 3.13 6.25 27.81
CA PHE A 196 2.54 6.56 26.51
C PHE A 196 2.05 5.29 25.83
N LYS A 197 1.13 5.43 24.87
CA LYS A 197 0.69 4.33 24.02
C LYS A 197 1.45 4.37 22.69
N PRO A 198 2.17 3.30 22.30
CA PRO A 198 2.99 3.28 21.10
C PRO A 198 2.15 3.45 19.84
N ALA A 199 2.79 4.08 18.86
CA ALA A 199 2.14 4.47 17.62
C ALA A 199 1.95 3.31 16.62
N SER A 200 2.88 2.35 16.64
CA SER A 200 2.96 1.28 15.64
C SER A 200 2.35 0.00 16.18
N LEU A 201 1.34 -0.52 15.47
CA LEU A 201 0.82 -1.88 15.67
C LEU A 201 1.77 -2.97 15.17
N LEU A 202 2.67 -2.62 14.24
CA LEU A 202 3.58 -3.60 13.68
C LEU A 202 4.58 -3.99 14.77
N HIS A 203 4.43 -5.20 15.31
CA HIS A 203 5.32 -5.80 16.32
C HIS A 203 6.81 -5.73 15.97
N LYS A 204 7.14 -5.54 14.68
CA LYS A 204 8.52 -5.42 14.18
C LYS A 204 9.20 -4.09 14.54
N ILE A 205 8.45 -3.01 14.82
CA ILE A 205 9.02 -1.70 15.15
C ILE A 205 8.50 -1.27 16.52
N LYS A 206 9.24 -1.66 17.57
CA LYS A 206 8.96 -1.22 18.94
C LYS A 206 9.31 0.26 19.07
N THR A 207 8.30 1.14 19.15
CA THR A 207 8.52 2.55 19.49
C THR A 207 8.80 2.65 20.98
N VAL A 208 10.02 3.01 21.36
CA VAL A 208 10.47 3.05 22.76
C VAL A 208 10.35 4.43 23.43
N THR A 209 9.91 5.44 22.68
CA THR A 209 9.82 6.82 23.14
C THR A 209 8.48 7.46 22.85
N CYS A 210 8.01 8.32 23.77
CA CYS A 210 6.67 8.93 23.70
C CYS A 210 6.52 10.03 22.64
N SER A 211 7.61 10.72 22.27
CA SER A 211 7.59 11.85 21.34
C SER A 211 8.74 11.79 20.35
N THR A 212 8.63 12.57 19.27
CA THR A 212 9.70 12.72 18.27
C THR A 212 10.95 13.35 18.87
N GLU A 213 10.80 14.23 19.86
CA GLU A 213 11.91 14.84 20.60
C GLU A 213 12.60 13.84 21.51
N CYS A 214 11.84 13.06 22.29
CA CYS A 214 12.39 11.97 23.11
C CYS A 214 13.10 10.93 22.23
N ASN A 215 12.52 10.59 21.07
CA ASN A 215 13.16 9.69 20.12
C ASN A 215 14.49 10.25 19.63
N ARG A 216 14.55 11.55 19.26
CA ARG A 216 15.80 12.19 18.83
C ARG A 216 16.86 12.16 19.93
N ALA A 217 16.47 12.43 21.18
CA ALA A 217 17.37 12.43 22.31
C ALA A 217 17.87 11.01 22.65
N TYR A 218 16.97 10.02 22.70
CA TYR A 218 17.29 8.60 22.89
C TYR A 218 18.20 8.04 21.80
N VAL A 219 17.86 8.29 20.53
CA VAL A 219 18.67 7.88 19.38
C VAL A 219 20.02 8.58 19.37
N GLY A 220 20.08 9.81 19.89
CA GLY A 220 21.32 10.57 20.09
C GLY A 220 22.22 9.96 21.16
N SER A 221 21.66 9.54 22.30
CA SER A 221 22.43 8.94 23.41
C SER A 221 23.02 7.57 23.02
N LEU A 222 22.30 6.76 22.23
CA LEU A 222 22.78 5.42 21.83
C LEU A 222 23.99 5.42 20.90
N LYS A 223 24.16 6.45 20.06
CA LYS A 223 25.11 6.38 18.93
C LYS A 223 26.47 7.00 19.22
N GLY A 224 26.55 7.83 20.25
CA GLY A 224 27.70 8.67 20.52
C GLY A 224 28.00 9.65 19.38
N ALA A 225 29.01 10.49 19.59
CA ALA A 225 29.51 11.39 18.57
C ALA A 225 30.35 10.63 17.54
N LYS A 226 30.13 10.89 16.25
CA LYS A 226 30.94 10.38 15.13
C LYS A 226 31.73 11.50 14.48
N LYS A 227 32.92 11.22 13.96
CA LYS A 227 33.68 12.19 13.15
C LYS A 227 33.18 12.19 11.70
N CYS A 228 32.90 13.37 11.14
CA CYS A 228 32.52 13.50 9.74
C CYS A 228 33.69 13.15 8.82
N LEU A 229 33.48 12.30 7.81
CA LEU A 229 34.53 11.96 6.83
C LEU A 229 34.99 13.13 5.95
N HIS A 230 34.23 14.23 5.91
CA HIS A 230 34.57 15.42 5.11
C HIS A 230 35.27 16.49 5.94
N CYS A 231 34.56 17.13 6.89
CA CYS A 231 35.10 18.24 7.69
C CYS A 231 35.85 17.77 8.95
N LYS A 232 35.81 16.48 9.29
CA LYS A 232 36.41 15.88 10.51
C LYS A 232 35.78 16.30 11.84
N GLU A 233 34.83 17.23 11.83
CA GLU A 233 34.08 17.62 13.03
C GLU A 233 33.25 16.47 13.60
N THR A 234 33.08 16.45 14.91
CA THR A 234 32.25 15.49 15.63
C THR A 234 30.78 15.91 15.54
N PHE A 235 29.90 14.97 15.16
CA PHE A 235 28.46 15.19 15.06
C PHE A 235 27.68 13.97 15.59
N ILE A 236 26.42 14.19 15.96
CA ILE A 236 25.51 13.11 16.39
C ILE A 236 24.57 12.77 15.22
N PRO A 237 24.63 11.54 14.67
CA PRO A 237 23.84 11.18 13.50
C PRO A 237 22.34 11.09 13.79
N ARG A 238 21.54 11.85 13.02
CA ARG A 238 20.07 11.94 13.17
C ARG A 238 19.33 10.61 12.96
N TRP A 239 19.84 9.71 12.12
CA TRP A 239 19.20 8.44 11.75
C TRP A 239 20.09 7.24 12.04
N VAL A 240 19.51 6.07 12.35
CA VAL A 240 20.26 4.84 12.75
C VAL A 240 21.09 4.26 11.60
N THR A 241 20.87 4.75 10.38
CA THR A 241 21.66 4.41 9.21
C THR A 241 23.13 4.82 9.37
N ASN A 242 24.00 4.17 8.60
CA ASN A 242 25.45 4.37 8.55
C ASN A 242 25.81 5.73 7.93
N THR A 243 25.34 6.82 8.54
CA THR A 243 25.59 8.21 8.15
C THR A 243 27.03 8.57 8.50
N LYS A 244 27.79 8.94 7.46
CA LYS A 244 29.23 9.23 7.54
C LYS A 244 29.55 10.74 7.55
N TYR A 245 28.52 11.57 7.41
CA TYR A 245 28.64 13.02 7.21
C TYR A 245 27.71 13.79 8.14
N CYS A 246 28.16 14.95 8.64
CA CYS A 246 27.40 15.78 9.57
C CYS A 246 26.21 16.49 8.90
N CYS A 247 26.31 16.80 7.61
CA CYS A 247 25.27 17.46 6.84
C CYS A 247 25.26 16.99 5.37
N VAL A 248 24.19 17.34 4.65
CA VAL A 248 24.01 17.02 3.22
C VAL A 248 25.09 17.68 2.36
N GLU A 249 25.59 18.85 2.76
CA GLU A 249 26.65 19.55 2.04
C GLU A 249 27.98 18.81 2.14
N CYS A 250 28.37 18.37 3.34
CA CYS A 250 29.57 17.55 3.54
C CYS A 250 29.51 16.24 2.73
N GLU A 251 28.35 15.60 2.68
CA GLU A 251 28.14 14.42 1.83
C GLU A 251 28.34 14.74 0.35
N ARG A 252 27.71 15.82 -0.15
CA ARG A 252 27.82 16.25 -1.55
C ARG A 252 29.27 16.62 -1.91
N THR A 253 29.97 17.35 -1.04
CA THR A 253 31.35 17.78 -1.29
C THR A 253 32.30 16.59 -1.24
N HIS A 254 32.19 15.71 -0.25
CA HIS A 254 32.97 14.49 -0.22
C HIS A 254 32.69 13.60 -1.44
N ARG A 255 31.43 13.47 -1.87
CA ARG A 255 31.07 12.76 -3.11
C ARG A 255 31.73 13.40 -4.34
N LYS A 256 31.76 14.72 -4.45
CA LYS A 256 32.45 15.43 -5.54
C LYS A 256 33.96 15.19 -5.52
N VAL A 257 34.59 15.26 -4.35
CA VAL A 257 36.03 14.98 -4.18
C VAL A 257 36.34 13.54 -4.58
N ARG A 258 35.56 12.58 -4.10
CA ARG A 258 35.70 11.16 -4.47
C ARG A 258 35.54 10.95 -5.98
N LEU A 259 34.52 11.54 -6.59
CA LEU A 259 34.30 11.44 -8.04
C LEU A 259 35.41 12.11 -8.85
N ARG A 260 36.00 13.21 -8.35
CA ARG A 260 37.16 13.86 -8.97
C ARG A 260 38.41 12.99 -8.88
N ALA A 261 38.67 12.39 -7.72
CA ALA A 261 39.76 11.43 -7.52
C ALA A 261 39.58 10.20 -8.44
N GLU A 262 38.39 9.58 -8.44
CA GLU A 262 38.04 8.48 -9.35
C GLU A 262 38.19 8.89 -10.82
N SER A 263 37.84 10.13 -11.18
CA SER A 263 37.99 10.63 -12.55
C SER A 263 39.43 10.93 -12.93
N ALA A 264 40.26 11.37 -11.99
CA ALA A 264 41.69 11.58 -12.19
C ALA A 264 42.41 10.23 -12.39
N GLU A 265 42.06 9.22 -11.58
CA GLU A 265 42.56 7.85 -11.75
C GLU A 265 42.13 7.25 -13.10
N ARG A 266 40.89 7.52 -13.54
CA ARG A 266 40.42 7.13 -14.89
C ARG A 266 41.16 7.83 -16.03
N ARG A 267 41.88 8.93 -15.79
CA ARG A 267 42.61 9.65 -16.84
C ARG A 267 43.96 9.04 -17.17
N VAL A 268 44.39 7.98 -16.46
CA VAL A 268 45.62 7.25 -16.79
C VAL A 268 45.46 6.59 -18.17
N PRO A 269 46.30 6.93 -19.16
CA PRO A 269 46.30 6.27 -20.45
C PRO A 269 46.48 4.75 -20.25
N THR A 270 45.58 3.98 -20.84
CA THR A 270 45.59 2.51 -20.78
C THR A 270 45.71 1.98 -22.21
N PRO A 271 46.57 0.98 -22.49
CA PRO A 271 46.64 0.39 -23.83
C PRO A 271 45.34 -0.36 -24.15
N CYS A 272 44.83 -0.20 -25.36
CA CYS A 272 43.68 -0.94 -25.86
C CYS A 272 44.02 -2.42 -26.01
N GLU A 273 43.25 -3.32 -25.40
CA GLU A 273 43.52 -4.76 -25.50
C GLU A 273 43.39 -5.33 -26.92
N GLN A 274 42.74 -4.61 -27.84
CA GLN A 274 42.55 -5.07 -29.22
C GLN A 274 43.58 -4.54 -30.20
N CYS A 275 43.96 -3.26 -30.10
CA CYS A 275 44.86 -2.60 -31.06
C CYS A 275 46.19 -2.12 -30.44
N GLY A 276 46.35 -2.19 -29.12
CA GLY A 276 47.55 -1.75 -28.40
C GLY A 276 47.65 -0.24 -28.18
N GLU A 277 46.87 0.59 -28.90
CA GLU A 277 46.93 2.05 -28.79
C GLU A 277 46.57 2.55 -27.38
N GLN A 278 47.36 3.51 -26.88
CA GLN A 278 47.11 4.22 -25.63
C GLN A 278 45.84 5.07 -25.76
N PHE A 279 44.87 4.89 -24.87
CA PHE A 279 43.67 5.74 -24.83
C PHE A 279 43.27 6.08 -23.40
N VAL A 280 42.50 7.15 -23.24
CA VAL A 280 42.01 7.60 -21.93
C VAL A 280 40.58 7.10 -21.69
N PRO A 281 40.34 6.17 -20.75
CA PRO A 281 39.02 5.56 -20.56
C PRO A 281 38.02 6.54 -19.91
N LYS A 282 36.83 6.68 -20.51
CA LYS A 282 35.75 7.53 -19.94
C LYS A 282 35.09 6.93 -18.68
N LYS A 283 35.13 5.60 -18.55
CA LYS A 283 34.55 4.84 -17.42
C LYS A 283 35.60 3.88 -16.87
N ALA A 284 35.64 3.70 -15.55
CA ALA A 284 36.51 2.70 -14.93
C ALA A 284 36.23 1.31 -15.53
N GLY A 285 37.29 0.56 -15.85
CA GLY A 285 37.19 -0.77 -16.46
C GLY A 285 36.92 -0.79 -17.96
N THR A 286 37.01 0.36 -18.67
CA THR A 286 36.94 0.36 -20.14
C THR A 286 38.25 -0.20 -20.70
N ARG A 287 38.18 -1.29 -21.47
CA ARG A 287 39.34 -2.05 -21.97
C ARG A 287 39.73 -1.74 -23.42
N PHE A 288 38.88 -0.99 -24.13
CA PHE A 288 39.00 -0.73 -25.57
C PHE A 288 38.92 0.75 -25.88
N CYS A 289 39.72 1.22 -26.85
CA CYS A 289 39.78 2.63 -27.25
C CYS A 289 38.48 3.15 -27.90
N GLY A 290 37.65 2.26 -28.45
CA GLY A 290 36.37 2.64 -29.06
C GLY A 290 35.48 1.45 -29.41
N HIS A 291 34.30 1.75 -29.94
CA HIS A 291 33.27 0.77 -30.29
C HIS A 291 33.77 -0.30 -31.29
N ARG A 292 34.60 0.09 -32.27
CA ARG A 292 35.18 -0.83 -33.27
C ARG A 292 36.05 -1.91 -32.63
N CYS A 293 36.97 -1.52 -31.74
CA CYS A 293 37.83 -2.46 -31.01
C CYS A 293 37.03 -3.34 -30.06
N GLN A 294 36.02 -2.79 -29.39
CA GLN A 294 35.11 -3.55 -28.55
C GLN A 294 34.35 -4.64 -29.33
N LEU A 295 33.79 -4.31 -30.50
CA LEU A 295 33.10 -5.28 -31.35
C LEU A 295 34.04 -6.37 -31.86
N LYS A 296 35.26 -6.00 -32.28
CA LYS A 296 36.25 -6.97 -32.75
C LYS A 296 36.63 -7.97 -31.64
N SER A 297 36.88 -7.49 -30.43
CA SER A 297 37.14 -8.36 -29.27
C SER A 297 35.94 -9.25 -28.93
N GLN A 298 34.71 -8.73 -29.04
CA GLN A 298 33.50 -9.55 -28.85
C GLN A 298 33.36 -10.64 -29.91
N GLN A 299 33.70 -10.37 -31.17
CA GLN A 299 33.71 -11.35 -32.24
C GLN A 299 34.77 -12.43 -32.04
N GLU A 300 35.99 -12.05 -31.66
CA GLU A 300 37.08 -13.00 -31.34
C GLU A 300 36.70 -13.90 -30.16
N ARG A 301 36.23 -13.32 -29.05
CA ARG A 301 35.70 -14.09 -27.90
C ARG A 301 34.47 -14.92 -28.24
N ALA A 302 33.72 -14.61 -29.30
CA ALA A 302 32.61 -15.43 -29.76
C ALA A 302 33.11 -16.62 -30.61
N LYS A 303 34.18 -16.44 -31.37
CA LYS A 303 34.83 -17.51 -32.15
C LYS A 303 35.54 -18.53 -31.25
N GLU A 304 36.18 -18.07 -30.18
CA GLU A 304 36.89 -18.91 -29.20
C GLU A 304 35.96 -19.73 -28.29
N ARG A 305 34.65 -19.48 -28.32
CA ARG A 305 33.72 -20.25 -27.47
C ARG A 305 33.57 -21.66 -28.01
N ASN A 306 33.92 -22.60 -27.14
CA ASN A 306 33.66 -24.01 -27.36
C ASN A 306 32.16 -24.26 -27.56
N GLU A 307 31.87 -25.16 -28.47
CA GLU A 307 30.53 -25.71 -28.66
C GLU A 307 30.11 -26.43 -27.38
N ARG A 308 28.84 -26.24 -26.99
CA ARG A 308 28.23 -26.89 -25.83
C ARG A 308 26.88 -27.47 -26.23
N PRO A 309 26.47 -28.62 -25.68
CA PRO A 309 25.15 -29.17 -25.93
C PRO A 309 24.08 -28.29 -25.27
N CYS A 310 22.98 -28.06 -25.98
CA CYS A 310 21.80 -27.40 -25.44
C CYS A 310 21.18 -28.26 -24.34
N ILE A 311 20.90 -27.67 -23.16
CA ILE A 311 20.27 -28.41 -22.05
C ILE A 311 18.82 -28.86 -22.34
N GLU A 312 18.18 -28.30 -23.37
CA GLU A 312 16.81 -28.66 -23.75
C GLU A 312 16.78 -29.72 -24.84
N CYS A 313 17.52 -29.52 -25.93
CA CYS A 313 17.44 -30.37 -27.12
C CYS A 313 18.72 -31.16 -27.43
N GLY A 314 19.78 -31.02 -26.63
CA GLY A 314 21.06 -31.73 -26.81
C GLY A 314 21.95 -31.21 -27.96
N VAL A 315 21.41 -30.42 -28.89
CA VAL A 315 22.15 -29.92 -30.07
C VAL A 315 23.37 -29.11 -29.64
N LEU A 316 24.54 -29.43 -30.21
CA LEU A 316 25.77 -28.65 -30.03
C LEU A 316 25.61 -27.27 -30.67
N PHE A 317 25.88 -26.21 -29.91
CA PHE A 317 25.81 -24.84 -30.41
C PHE A 317 26.92 -23.99 -29.81
N ARG A 318 27.28 -22.89 -30.49
CA ARG A 318 28.21 -21.88 -29.96
C ARG A 318 27.43 -20.78 -29.22
N PRO A 319 27.60 -20.64 -27.91
CA PRO A 319 26.77 -19.73 -27.13
C PRO A 319 27.11 -18.25 -27.40
N ALA A 320 26.08 -17.42 -27.62
CA ALA A 320 26.23 -15.98 -27.82
C ALA A 320 26.68 -15.22 -26.54
N ARG A 321 26.57 -15.83 -25.36
CA ARG A 321 27.13 -15.34 -24.08
C ARG A 321 27.69 -16.52 -23.28
N PRO A 322 28.73 -16.36 -22.44
CA PRO A 322 29.31 -17.47 -21.68
C PRO A 322 28.32 -18.23 -20.78
N SER A 323 27.26 -17.55 -20.33
CA SER A 323 26.20 -18.11 -19.47
C SER A 323 25.01 -18.68 -20.24
N ALA A 324 24.99 -18.64 -21.58
CA ALA A 324 23.88 -19.18 -22.36
C ALA A 324 23.91 -20.72 -22.33
N GLN A 325 22.82 -21.34 -21.88
CA GLN A 325 22.68 -22.79 -21.74
C GLN A 325 21.84 -23.44 -22.84
N SER A 326 21.17 -22.63 -23.66
CA SER A 326 20.20 -23.07 -24.66
C SER A 326 20.54 -22.52 -26.05
N CYS A 327 20.36 -23.33 -27.09
CA CYS A 327 20.72 -22.98 -28.46
C CYS A 327 19.82 -21.91 -29.11
N SER A 328 18.56 -21.79 -28.66
CA SER A 328 17.57 -20.89 -29.25
C SER A 328 16.71 -20.20 -28.18
N ALA A 329 15.99 -19.15 -28.58
CA ALA A 329 15.03 -18.47 -27.70
C ALA A 329 13.88 -19.40 -27.27
N ALA A 330 13.47 -20.34 -28.12
CA ALA A 330 12.46 -21.35 -27.81
C ALA A 330 12.95 -22.31 -26.70
N CYS A 331 14.16 -22.87 -26.85
CA CYS A 331 14.75 -23.71 -25.81
C CYS A 331 14.99 -22.93 -24.50
N ALA A 332 15.41 -21.67 -24.59
CA ALA A 332 15.53 -20.80 -23.41
C ALA A 332 14.17 -20.60 -22.71
N GLY A 333 13.10 -20.47 -23.48
CA GLY A 333 11.73 -20.39 -23.00
C GLY A 333 11.30 -21.66 -22.27
N ALA A 334 11.55 -22.83 -22.86
CA ALA A 334 11.24 -24.14 -22.28
C ALA A 334 11.97 -24.37 -20.94
N VAL A 335 13.27 -24.08 -20.88
CA VAL A 335 14.06 -24.18 -19.63
C VAL A 335 13.49 -23.27 -18.54
N ARG A 336 13.12 -22.01 -18.88
CA ARG A 336 12.50 -21.08 -17.91
C ARG A 336 11.13 -21.55 -17.45
N ALA A 337 10.32 -22.12 -18.35
CA ALA A 337 9.01 -22.67 -18.01
C ALA A 337 9.16 -23.85 -17.04
N ARG A 338 10.12 -24.74 -17.27
CA ARG A 338 10.43 -25.86 -16.37
C ARG A 338 10.92 -25.38 -15.00
N LYS A 339 11.86 -24.44 -14.93
CA LYS A 339 12.29 -23.86 -13.65
C LYS A 339 11.15 -23.17 -12.90
N THR A 340 10.30 -22.41 -13.60
CA THR A 340 9.12 -21.79 -12.99
C THR A 340 8.14 -22.86 -12.48
N ALA A 341 7.98 -23.97 -13.20
CA ALA A 341 7.13 -25.08 -12.77
C ALA A 341 7.71 -25.78 -11.54
N GLU A 342 9.02 -26.02 -11.50
CA GLU A 342 9.75 -26.57 -10.36
C GLU A 342 9.67 -25.66 -9.12
N GLU A 343 9.90 -24.35 -9.29
CA GLU A 343 9.74 -23.36 -8.22
C GLU A 343 8.29 -23.30 -7.73
N LYS A 344 7.31 -23.35 -8.65
CA LYS A 344 5.89 -23.44 -8.29
C LYS A 344 5.57 -24.72 -7.53
N SER A 345 6.07 -25.88 -7.94
CA SER A 345 5.85 -27.14 -7.21
C SER A 345 6.59 -27.19 -5.87
N ALA A 346 7.76 -26.57 -5.76
CA ALA A 346 8.51 -26.48 -4.52
C ALA A 346 7.91 -25.46 -3.54
N SER A 347 7.34 -24.37 -4.07
CA SER A 347 6.61 -23.36 -3.29
C SER A 347 5.15 -23.70 -3.05
N ALA A 348 4.62 -24.71 -3.75
CA ALA A 348 3.28 -25.21 -3.51
C ALA A 348 3.28 -25.71 -2.07
N PHE A 349 2.51 -25.00 -1.24
CA PHE A 349 2.28 -25.35 0.14
C PHE A 349 1.74 -26.79 0.13
N ILE A 350 2.58 -27.76 0.47
CA ILE A 350 2.14 -29.12 0.72
C ILE A 350 1.23 -28.96 1.94
N CYS A 351 -0.08 -29.01 1.73
CA CYS A 351 -1.00 -29.23 2.82
C CYS A 351 -0.62 -30.61 3.37
N GLU A 352 0.25 -30.62 4.38
CA GLU A 352 0.41 -31.79 5.22
C GLU A 352 -1.00 -32.18 5.66
N ASP A 353 -1.40 -33.39 5.31
CA ASP A 353 -2.70 -33.93 5.70
C ASP A 353 -2.77 -33.84 7.23
N VAL A 354 -3.69 -33.02 7.74
CA VAL A 354 -3.95 -32.86 9.18
C VAL A 354 -4.74 -34.07 9.69
N THR A 355 -4.28 -35.28 9.37
CA THR A 355 -4.90 -36.54 9.80
C THR A 355 -4.57 -36.88 11.25
N GLY A 356 -3.56 -36.24 11.86
CA GLY A 356 -3.12 -36.52 13.23
C GLY A 356 -3.93 -35.90 14.37
N PHE A 357 -4.93 -35.06 14.12
CA PHE A 357 -5.67 -34.37 15.21
C PHE A 357 -6.95 -35.06 15.68
N ARG A 358 -7.34 -36.21 15.10
CA ARG A 358 -8.56 -36.93 15.50
C ARG A 358 -8.34 -38.05 16.52
N GLU A 359 -7.11 -38.51 16.77
CA GLU A 359 -6.85 -39.65 17.66
C GLU A 359 -6.63 -39.27 19.14
N ALA A 360 -6.65 -37.98 19.50
CA ALA A 360 -6.48 -37.53 20.89
C ALA A 360 -7.80 -37.17 21.60
N ALA A 361 -8.96 -37.57 21.03
CA ALA A 361 -10.28 -37.26 21.58
C ALA A 361 -11.12 -38.51 21.91
N GLU A 362 -10.52 -39.70 21.89
CA GLU A 362 -11.05 -40.92 22.54
C GLU A 362 -10.20 -41.23 23.78
#